data_AF-A0A7J6VXP1-F1
#
_entry.id   AF-A0A7J6VXP1-F1
#
_cell.length_a   1.000
_cell.length_b   1.000
_cell.length_c   1.000
_cell.angle_alpha   90.00
_cell.angle_beta   90.00
_cell.angle_gamma   90.00
#
_symmetry.space_group_name_H-M   'P 1'
#
loop_
_entity.id
_entity.type
_entity.pdbx_description
1 polymer ?
#
loop_
_entity_poly.entity_id
_entity_poly.type
_entity_poly.pdbx_seq_one_letter_code
_entity_poly.pdbx_strand_id
1 'polypeptide(L)'
;MSSTQVPASSGSSDNPKLPVSSGSEGDPQYVVIDERKKRRMISNRESARRSRMRKQQHLDELLNQVAQLQQENNGILQRINATAEVYVNVESENSILRAQMTELSDRLHSLNSVLRIIEEVSGFSMDIPEIPDPLLKPWQLPCPSMPITASSSMFKF
;
A
#
# COMPACT_ATOMS: atom_id res chain seq x y z
N MET A 1 -32.14 -4.37 -14.28
CA MET A 1 -32.87 -5.23 -13.32
C MET A 1 -33.15 -6.54 -14.03
N SER A 2 -32.22 -7.49 -13.94
CA SER A 2 -32.33 -8.77 -14.67
C SER A 2 -32.82 -9.84 -13.69
N SER A 3 -34.09 -10.21 -13.85
CA SER A 3 -34.76 -11.26 -13.10
C SER A 3 -34.28 -12.62 -13.57
N THR A 4 -33.54 -13.33 -12.73
CA THR A 4 -33.19 -14.73 -12.94
C THR A 4 -34.35 -15.61 -12.46
N GLN A 5 -34.99 -16.28 -13.41
CA GLN A 5 -36.08 -17.24 -13.20
C GLN A 5 -35.47 -18.60 -12.81
N VAL A 6 -35.80 -19.08 -11.62
CA VAL A 6 -35.45 -20.45 -11.15
C VAL A 6 -36.50 -21.45 -11.66
N PRO A 7 -36.12 -22.61 -12.22
CA PRO A 7 -37.09 -23.64 -12.54
C PRO A 7 -37.39 -24.49 -11.29
N ALA A 8 -38.68 -24.66 -11.01
CA ALA A 8 -39.19 -25.62 -10.04
C ALA A 8 -38.98 -27.06 -10.57
N SER A 9 -38.26 -27.89 -9.81
CA SER A 9 -38.26 -29.35 -10.02
C SER A 9 -39.22 -30.00 -9.05
N SER A 10 -40.27 -30.54 -9.65
CA SER A 10 -41.25 -31.47 -9.11
C SER A 10 -40.61 -32.84 -8.85
N GLY A 11 -41.02 -33.48 -7.75
CA GLY A 11 -41.12 -34.94 -7.67
C GLY A 11 -39.92 -35.70 -7.08
N SER A 12 -40.01 -36.06 -5.80
CA SER A 12 -40.26 -37.47 -5.41
C SER A 12 -40.36 -37.54 -3.89
N SER A 13 -41.58 -37.75 -3.38
CA SER A 13 -41.81 -38.20 -2.01
C SER A 13 -41.42 -39.68 -1.92
N ASP A 14 -40.14 -39.95 -1.66
CA ASP A 14 -39.73 -41.27 -1.20
C ASP A 14 -39.76 -41.27 0.33
N ASN A 15 -40.91 -41.70 0.85
CA ASN A 15 -41.10 -42.09 2.24
C ASN A 15 -40.07 -43.19 2.57
N PRO A 16 -39.17 -43.00 3.55
CA PRO A 16 -38.38 -44.13 4.02
C PRO A 16 -39.32 -45.06 4.80
N LYS A 17 -39.65 -46.19 4.17
CA LYS A 17 -40.34 -47.34 4.75
C LYS A 17 -39.64 -47.69 6.08
N LEU A 18 -40.30 -47.38 7.20
CA LEU A 18 -39.89 -47.86 8.51
C LEU A 18 -39.94 -49.39 8.49
N PRO A 19 -38.87 -50.11 8.89
CA PRO A 19 -38.99 -51.53 9.14
C PRO A 19 -39.85 -51.70 10.40
N VAL A 20 -41.06 -52.23 10.22
CA VAL A 20 -41.78 -52.94 11.28
C VAL A 20 -40.90 -54.13 11.66
N SER A 21 -40.19 -54.02 12.77
CA SER A 21 -39.68 -55.20 13.47
C SER A 21 -40.38 -55.27 14.82
N SER A 22 -41.34 -56.18 14.84
CA SER A 22 -41.93 -56.80 16.01
C SER A 22 -40.86 -57.12 17.05
N GLY A 23 -41.21 -56.96 18.33
CA GLY A 23 -40.31 -57.16 19.47
C GLY A 23 -39.57 -58.48 19.37
N SER A 24 -38.26 -58.39 19.26
CA SER A 24 -37.34 -59.50 19.44
C SER A 24 -36.24 -59.00 20.35
N GLU A 25 -36.02 -59.75 21.42
CA GLU A 25 -35.03 -59.50 22.45
C GLU A 25 -33.69 -59.09 21.82
N GLY A 26 -33.12 -57.99 22.32
CA GLY A 26 -32.01 -57.30 21.68
C GLY A 26 -30.79 -58.20 21.54
N ASP A 27 -30.48 -58.56 20.31
CA ASP A 27 -29.17 -59.10 19.95
C ASP A 27 -28.10 -58.08 20.39
N PRO A 28 -27.15 -58.46 21.27
CA PRO A 28 -26.11 -57.55 21.79
C PRO A 28 -25.36 -56.80 20.69
N GLN A 29 -25.26 -57.41 19.50
CA GLN A 29 -24.60 -56.83 18.35
C GLN A 29 -25.35 -55.61 17.78
N TYR A 30 -26.69 -55.58 17.81
CA TYR A 30 -27.49 -54.45 17.34
C TYR A 30 -27.40 -53.23 18.26
N VAL A 31 -27.38 -53.44 19.58
CA VAL A 31 -27.25 -52.36 20.58
C VAL A 31 -25.89 -51.66 20.44
N VAL A 32 -24.81 -52.42 20.26
CA VAL A 32 -23.45 -51.87 20.05
C VAL A 32 -23.36 -51.06 18.75
N ILE A 33 -24.03 -51.49 17.68
CA ILE A 33 -24.06 -50.75 16.40
C ILE A 33 -24.78 -49.42 16.56
N ASP A 34 -25.92 -49.39 17.26
CA ASP A 34 -26.71 -48.16 17.43
C ASP A 34 -26.00 -47.15 18.35
N GLU A 35 -25.36 -47.62 19.42
CA GLU A 35 -24.47 -46.77 20.23
C GLU A 35 -23.33 -46.17 19.41
N ARG A 36 -22.67 -46.98 18.57
CA ARG A 36 -21.59 -46.51 17.70
C ARG A 36 -22.10 -45.50 16.68
N LYS A 37 -23.32 -45.65 16.17
CA LYS A 37 -23.97 -44.69 15.28
C LYS A 37 -24.25 -43.38 16.00
N LYS A 38 -24.83 -43.43 17.20
CA LYS A 38 -25.08 -42.24 18.04
C LYS A 38 -23.79 -41.48 18.36
N ARG A 39 -22.72 -42.18 18.77
CA ARG A 39 -21.39 -41.58 19.01
C ARG A 39 -20.84 -40.91 17.75
N ARG A 40 -20.97 -41.54 16.57
CA ARG A 40 -20.57 -40.96 15.28
C ARG A 40 -21.36 -39.70 14.92
N MET A 41 -22.67 -39.69 15.15
CA MET A 41 -23.50 -38.50 14.91
C MET A 41 -23.08 -37.32 15.78
N ILE A 42 -22.80 -37.57 17.07
CA ILE A 42 -22.35 -36.53 18.00
C ILE A 42 -20.96 -36.01 17.58
N SER A 43 -20.01 -36.90 17.33
CA SER A 43 -18.65 -36.53 16.92
C SER A 43 -18.64 -35.79 15.57
N ASN A 44 -19.41 -36.24 14.58
CA ASN A 44 -19.50 -35.57 13.29
C ASN A 44 -20.13 -34.17 13.44
N ARG A 45 -21.22 -34.06 14.21
CA ARG A 45 -21.85 -32.76 14.53
C ARG A 45 -20.84 -31.81 15.16
N GLU A 46 -20.07 -32.28 16.14
CA GLU A 46 -19.05 -31.47 16.78
C GLU A 46 -17.93 -31.07 15.80
N SER A 47 -17.46 -32.00 14.98
CA SER A 47 -16.42 -31.73 13.97
C SER A 47 -16.87 -30.71 12.91
N ALA A 48 -18.14 -30.78 12.47
CA ALA A 48 -18.73 -29.83 11.54
C ALA A 48 -18.85 -28.45 12.18
N ARG A 49 -19.26 -28.37 13.46
CA ARG A 49 -19.27 -27.11 14.22
C ARG A 49 -17.87 -26.52 14.32
N ARG A 50 -16.86 -27.31 14.73
CA ARG A 50 -15.46 -26.86 14.83
C ARG A 50 -14.90 -26.43 13.48
N SER A 51 -15.27 -27.09 12.39
CA SER A 51 -14.87 -26.70 11.03
C SER A 51 -15.47 -25.34 10.64
N ARG A 52 -16.77 -25.13 10.88
CA ARG A 52 -17.43 -23.83 10.66
C ARG A 52 -16.80 -22.72 11.50
N MET A 53 -16.53 -22.98 12.78
CA MET A 53 -15.87 -22.01 13.67
C MET A 53 -14.48 -21.61 13.15
N ARG A 54 -13.65 -22.57 12.73
CA ARG A 54 -12.33 -22.27 12.17
C ARG A 54 -12.39 -21.45 10.89
N LYS A 55 -13.35 -21.75 10.01
CA LYS A 55 -13.58 -20.95 8.78
C LYS A 55 -14.05 -19.53 9.11
N GLN A 56 -14.92 -19.37 10.10
CA GLN A 56 -15.36 -18.05 10.55
C GLN A 56 -14.18 -17.24 11.11
N GLN A 57 -13.38 -17.82 12.00
CA GLN A 57 -12.20 -17.16 12.57
C GLN A 57 -11.20 -16.74 11.49
N HIS A 58 -10.99 -17.57 10.47
CA HIS A 58 -10.10 -17.23 9.36
C HIS A 58 -10.66 -16.06 8.52
N LEU A 59 -11.98 -16.04 8.30
CA LEU A 59 -12.62 -14.93 7.59
C LEU A 59 -12.54 -13.63 8.40
N ASP A 60 -12.78 -13.68 9.71
CA ASP A 60 -12.67 -12.53 10.60
C ASP A 60 -11.23 -11.99 10.63
N GLU A 61 -10.24 -12.87 10.68
CA GLU A 61 -8.82 -12.52 10.60
C GLU A 61 -8.47 -11.81 9.28
N LEU A 62 -8.94 -12.35 8.14
CA LEU A 62 -8.73 -11.71 6.84
C LEU A 62 -9.40 -10.33 6.76
N LEU A 63 -10.60 -10.18 7.32
CA LEU A 63 -11.27 -8.88 7.36
C LEU A 63 -10.50 -7.86 8.22
N ASN A 64 -9.96 -8.29 9.36
CA ASN A 64 -9.11 -7.45 10.21
C ASN A 64 -7.84 -7.01 9.47
N GLN A 65 -7.18 -7.94 8.77
CA GLN A 65 -5.99 -7.61 7.96
C GLN A 65 -6.30 -6.60 6.86
N VAL A 66 -7.43 -6.75 6.16
CA VAL A 66 -7.87 -5.78 5.15
C VAL A 66 -8.09 -4.41 5.78
N ALA A 67 -8.80 -4.35 6.92
CA ALA A 67 -9.06 -3.09 7.61
C ALA A 67 -7.77 -2.41 8.08
N GLN A 68 -6.83 -3.18 8.64
CA GLN A 68 -5.52 -2.69 9.06
C GLN A 68 -4.72 -2.14 7.88
N LEU A 69 -4.61 -2.90 6.79
CA LEU A 69 -3.89 -2.46 5.59
C LEU A 69 -4.52 -1.21 4.96
N GLN A 70 -5.85 -1.09 4.98
CA GLN A 70 -6.54 0.12 4.54
C GLN A 70 -6.18 1.32 5.42
N GLN A 71 -6.16 1.14 6.74
CA GLN A 71 -5.76 2.19 7.68
C GLN A 71 -4.30 2.61 7.47
N GLU A 72 -3.38 1.66 7.33
CA GLU A 72 -1.96 1.91 7.08
C GLU A 72 -1.74 2.64 5.75
N ASN A 73 -2.42 2.22 4.68
CA ASN A 73 -2.35 2.87 3.38
C ASN A 73 -2.84 4.33 3.44
N ASN A 74 -3.98 4.57 4.10
CA ASN A 74 -4.47 5.93 4.33
C ASN A 74 -3.46 6.77 5.13
N GLY A 75 -2.80 6.19 6.15
CA GLY A 75 -1.76 6.87 6.91
C GLY A 75 -0.49 7.16 6.10
N ILE A 76 -0.12 6.29 5.14
CA ILE A 76 0.97 6.54 4.19
C ILE A 76 0.60 7.70 3.26
N LEU A 77 -0.61 7.69 2.69
CA LEU A 77 -1.09 8.76 1.80
C LEU A 77 -1.09 10.12 2.49
N GLN A 78 -1.56 10.20 3.74
CA GLN A 78 -1.52 11.43 4.52
C GLN A 78 -0.10 11.96 4.71
N ARG A 79 0.87 11.08 5.02
CA ARG A 79 2.29 11.47 5.18
C ARG A 79 2.90 11.95 3.87
N ILE A 80 2.57 11.29 2.75
CA ILE A 80 3.00 11.72 1.41
C ILE A 80 2.48 13.12 1.12
N ASN A 81 1.18 13.37 1.33
CA ASN A 81 0.57 14.66 1.08
C ASN A 81 1.21 15.77 1.94
N ALA A 82 1.37 15.53 3.24
CA ALA A 82 2.01 16.49 4.14
C ALA A 82 3.46 16.80 3.72
N THR A 83 4.21 15.79 3.29
CA THR A 83 5.59 15.97 2.82
C THR A 83 5.63 16.71 1.48
N ALA A 84 4.67 16.46 0.58
CA ALA A 84 4.55 17.16 -0.68
C ALA A 84 4.24 18.66 -0.48
N GLU A 85 3.38 19.01 0.47
CA GLU A 85 3.10 20.41 0.83
C GLU A 85 4.36 21.12 1.35
N VAL A 86 5.10 20.48 2.27
CA VAL A 86 6.37 21.03 2.78
C VAL A 86 7.39 21.19 1.66
N TYR A 87 7.48 20.21 0.75
CA TYR A 87 8.38 20.27 -0.40
C TYR A 87 8.07 21.46 -1.31
N VAL A 88 6.79 21.70 -1.62
CA VAL A 88 6.37 22.85 -2.44
C VAL A 88 6.76 24.18 -1.77
N ASN A 89 6.57 24.29 -0.46
CA ASN A 89 6.97 25.49 0.29
C ASN A 89 8.48 25.72 0.22
N VAL A 90 9.28 24.69 0.48
CA VAL A 90 10.75 24.77 0.43
C VAL A 90 11.24 25.09 -0.99
N GLU A 91 10.62 24.51 -2.03
CA GLU A 91 10.99 24.83 -3.42
C GLU A 91 10.65 26.29 -3.77
N SER A 92 9.54 26.83 -3.24
CA SER A 92 9.18 28.24 -3.43
C SER A 92 10.18 29.18 -2.77
N GLU A 93 10.62 28.89 -1.54
CA GLU A 93 11.67 29.65 -0.85
C GLU A 93 13.00 29.56 -1.60
N ASN A 94 13.35 28.36 -2.08
CA ASN A 94 14.56 28.15 -2.89
C ASN A 94 14.51 28.98 -4.18
N SER A 95 13.36 29.03 -4.86
CA SER A 95 13.17 29.86 -6.05
C SER A 95 13.37 31.35 -5.76
N ILE A 96 12.87 31.85 -4.62
CA ILE A 96 13.05 33.24 -4.20
C ILE A 96 14.54 33.53 -3.95
N LEU A 97 15.22 32.66 -3.19
CA LEU A 97 16.65 32.80 -2.90
C LEU A 97 17.49 32.77 -4.18
N ARG A 98 17.15 31.91 -5.15
CA ARG A 98 17.82 31.88 -6.46
C ARG A 98 17.63 33.19 -7.22
N ALA A 99 16.42 33.74 -7.24
CA ALA A 99 16.14 35.02 -7.91
C ALA A 99 16.91 36.19 -7.26
N GLN A 100 16.96 36.23 -5.93
CA GLN A 100 17.75 37.22 -5.20
C GLN A 100 19.25 37.07 -5.49
N MET A 101 19.75 35.83 -5.54
CA MET A 101 21.15 35.56 -5.86
C MET A 101 21.51 36.00 -7.28
N THR A 102 20.65 35.74 -8.27
CA THR A 102 20.85 36.21 -9.64
C THR A 102 20.85 37.74 -9.71
N GLU A 103 19.93 38.41 -9.03
CA GLU A 103 19.87 39.87 -9.02
C GLU A 103 21.14 40.50 -8.42
N LEU A 104 21.61 39.97 -7.28
CA LEU A 104 22.82 40.46 -6.64
C LEU A 104 24.07 40.18 -7.49
N SER A 105 24.12 39.02 -8.15
CA SER A 105 25.20 38.66 -9.05
C SER A 105 25.25 39.58 -10.26
N ASP A 106 24.10 39.89 -10.87
CA ASP A 106 24.00 40.81 -12.01
C ASP A 106 24.42 42.24 -11.62
N ARG A 107 23.98 42.72 -10.45
CA ARG A 107 24.39 44.02 -9.91
C ARG A 107 25.91 44.08 -9.71
N LEU A 108 26.50 43.03 -9.13
CA LEU A 108 27.94 42.96 -8.92
C LEU A 108 28.70 42.89 -10.25
N HIS A 109 28.24 42.11 -11.23
CA HIS A 109 28.84 42.09 -12.57
C HIS A 109 28.76 43.47 -13.25
N SER A 110 27.66 44.19 -13.11
CA SER A 110 27.53 45.55 -13.63
C SER A 110 28.54 46.50 -12.98
N LEU A 111 28.75 46.42 -11.66
CA LEU A 111 29.74 47.23 -10.95
C LEU A 111 31.17 46.86 -11.36
N ASN A 112 31.47 45.57 -11.44
CA ASN A 112 32.76 45.06 -11.90
C ASN A 112 33.06 45.52 -13.34
N SER A 113 32.05 45.56 -14.22
CA SER A 113 32.19 46.09 -15.57
C SER A 113 32.54 47.58 -15.60
N VAL A 114 31.89 48.40 -14.75
CA VAL A 114 32.22 49.83 -14.64
C VAL A 114 33.64 50.01 -14.12
N LEU A 115 34.05 49.19 -13.15
CA LEU A 115 35.36 49.26 -12.53
C LEU A 115 36.48 48.89 -13.53
N ARG A 116 36.26 47.88 -14.39
CA ARG A 116 37.15 47.59 -15.53
C ARG A 116 37.33 48.79 -16.47
N ILE A 117 36.25 49.49 -16.81
CA ILE A 117 36.33 50.69 -17.65
C ILE A 117 37.17 51.78 -16.97
N ILE A 118 37.04 51.95 -15.65
CA ILE A 118 37.83 52.93 -14.89
C ILE A 118 39.31 52.52 -14.83
N GLU A 119 39.62 51.24 -14.63
CA GLU A 119 40.98 50.71 -14.67
C GLU A 119 41.63 50.99 -16.03
N GLU A 120 40.92 50.74 -17.14
CA GLU A 120 41.38 51.03 -18.51
C GLU A 120 41.67 52.53 -18.74
N VAL A 121 40.81 53.42 -18.23
CA VAL A 121 40.96 54.88 -18.40
C VAL A 121 42.05 55.47 -17.49
N SER A 122 42.14 54.99 -16.24
CA SER A 122 43.07 55.53 -15.24
C SER A 122 44.47 54.94 -15.33
N GLY A 123 44.62 53.77 -15.97
CA GLY A 123 45.88 53.02 -16.00
C GLY A 123 46.29 52.45 -14.64
N PHE A 124 45.41 52.52 -13.63
CA PHE A 124 45.64 51.99 -12.30
C PHE A 124 44.97 50.63 -12.17
N SER A 125 45.76 49.60 -11.87
CA SER A 125 45.23 48.24 -11.76
C SER A 125 44.37 48.08 -10.50
N MET A 126 43.19 47.47 -10.65
CA MET A 126 42.25 47.25 -9.54
C MET A 126 41.95 45.75 -9.35
N ASP A 127 41.98 45.27 -8.11
CA ASP A 127 41.59 43.89 -7.77
C ASP A 127 40.05 43.76 -7.76
N ILE A 128 39.49 43.26 -8.87
CA ILE A 128 38.04 43.07 -9.04
C ILE A 128 37.64 41.66 -8.60
N PRO A 129 36.74 41.50 -7.60
CA PRO A 129 36.29 40.19 -7.15
C PRO A 129 35.46 39.45 -8.21
N GLU A 130 35.83 38.21 -8.53
CA GLU A 130 35.02 37.29 -9.35
C GLU A 130 34.10 36.44 -8.46
N ILE A 131 32.84 36.25 -8.89
CA ILE A 131 31.88 35.40 -8.19
C ILE A 131 32.20 33.93 -8.52
N PRO A 132 32.43 33.06 -7.53
CA PRO A 132 32.69 31.64 -7.78
C PRO A 132 31.53 30.93 -8.50
N ASP A 133 31.85 30.15 -9.54
CA ASP A 133 30.92 29.32 -10.35
C ASP A 133 29.93 28.43 -9.55
N PRO A 134 30.30 27.84 -8.38
CA PRO A 134 29.37 27.07 -7.55
C PRO A 134 28.15 27.86 -7.07
N LEU A 135 28.27 29.20 -7.00
CA LEU A 135 27.17 30.08 -6.63
C LEU A 135 26.18 30.31 -7.78
N LEU A 136 26.62 30.13 -9.02
CA LEU A 136 25.78 30.24 -10.21
C LEU A 136 25.03 28.93 -10.49
N LYS A 137 25.60 27.77 -10.08
CA LYS A 137 25.05 26.42 -10.32
C LYS A 137 25.19 25.48 -9.12
N PRO A 138 24.56 25.77 -7.98
CA PRO A 138 24.81 25.06 -6.72
C PRO A 138 24.44 23.56 -6.71
N TRP A 139 23.73 23.06 -7.73
CA TRP A 139 23.24 21.68 -7.78
C TRP A 139 23.36 20.99 -9.15
N GLN A 140 24.25 21.47 -10.03
CA GLN A 140 24.65 20.65 -11.18
C GLN A 140 25.49 19.47 -10.68
N LEU A 141 24.83 18.37 -10.32
CA LEU A 141 25.49 17.11 -10.01
C LEU A 141 26.33 16.71 -11.23
N PRO A 142 27.63 16.35 -11.06
CA PRO A 142 28.48 15.90 -12.17
C PRO A 142 28.03 14.59 -12.84
N CYS A 143 26.91 14.01 -12.41
CA CYS A 143 26.43 12.72 -12.85
C CYS A 143 25.01 12.80 -13.41
N PRO A 144 24.72 12.12 -14.54
CA PRO A 144 23.37 12.04 -15.09
C PRO A 144 22.46 11.34 -14.08
N SER A 145 21.21 11.81 -13.97
CA SER A 145 20.17 11.19 -13.14
C SER A 145 20.05 9.71 -13.53
N MET A 146 20.51 8.83 -12.64
CA MET A 146 20.28 7.41 -12.79
C MET A 146 18.77 7.19 -12.65
N PRO A 147 18.08 6.64 -13.67
CA PRO A 147 16.67 6.33 -13.55
C PRO A 147 16.48 5.37 -12.37
N ILE A 148 15.51 5.67 -11.51
CA ILE A 148 15.12 4.79 -10.41
C ILE A 148 14.48 3.55 -11.06
N THR A 149 15.29 2.55 -11.38
CA THR A 149 14.80 1.25 -11.82
C THR A 149 14.22 0.55 -10.61
N ALA A 150 12.89 0.55 -10.48
CA ALA A 150 12.19 -0.29 -9.53
C ALA A 150 12.60 -1.75 -9.80
N SER A 151 13.37 -2.35 -8.90
CA SER A 151 13.80 -3.73 -9.06
C SER A 151 12.57 -4.64 -9.00
N SER A 152 12.24 -5.26 -10.14
CA SER A 152 11.10 -6.16 -10.31
C SER A 152 11.21 -7.48 -9.51
N SER A 153 12.25 -7.66 -8.68
CA SER A 153 12.56 -8.94 -8.03
C SER A 153 12.02 -9.12 -6.61
N MET A 154 11.18 -8.21 -6.08
CA MET A 154 10.65 -8.34 -4.70
C MET A 154 9.42 -9.25 -4.55
N PHE A 155 8.81 -9.71 -5.64
CA PHE A 155 7.68 -10.65 -5.59
C PHE A 155 8.09 -12.01 -6.14
N LYS A 156 8.86 -12.78 -5.36
CA LYS A 156 8.93 -14.23 -5.55
C LYS A 156 7.94 -14.86 -4.58
N PHE A 157 6.81 -15.30 -5.12
CA PHE A 157 5.86 -16.18 -4.45
C PHE A 157 6.43 -17.59 -4.34
#